data_AF-A0A7W1DTC9-F1
#
_entry.id   AF-A0A7W1DTC9-F1
#
_cell.length_a   1.000
_cell.length_b   1.000
_cell.length_c   1.000
_cell.angle_alpha   90.00
_cell.angle_beta   90.00
_cell.angle_gamma   90.00
#
_symmetry.space_group_name_H-M   'P 1'
#
loop_
_entity.id
_entity.type
_entity.pdbx_description
1 polymer ?
#
loop_
_entity_poly.entity_id
_entity_poly.type
_entity_poly.pdbx_seq_one_letter_code
_entity_poly.pdbx_strand_id
1 'polypeptide(L)' 'MPHKLLLADDSVTIQRVIELTFADEDISVIAVGDGRKAIERVQSDRPDIV' A
#
# COMPACT_ATOMS: atom_id res chain seq x y z
N MET A 1 -0.60 -13.72 9.99
CA MET A 1 -1.15 -13.31 8.70
C MET A 1 -0.55 -11.95 8.46
N PRO A 2 0.19 -11.74 7.36
CA PRO A 2 0.81 -10.46 7.10
C PRO A 2 -0.23 -9.35 7.09
N HIS A 3 0.04 -8.26 7.79
CA HIS A 3 -0.84 -7.09 7.76
C HIS A 3 -0.76 -6.43 6.38
N LYS A 4 -1.88 -5.97 5.86
CA LYS A 4 -1.97 -5.31 4.56
C LYS A 4 -2.00 -3.80 4.74
N LEU A 5 -1.02 -3.11 4.16
CA LEU A 5 -0.94 -1.65 4.10
C LEU A 5 -1.27 -1.18 2.68
N LEU A 6 -2.28 -0.35 2.52
CA LEU A 6 -2.54 0.33 1.25
C LEU A 6 -1.93 1.72 1.29
N LEU A 7 -0.92 1.98 0.47
CA LEU A 7 -0.32 3.30 0.32
C LEU A 7 -0.92 4.00 -0.90
N ALA A 8 -1.57 5.15 -0.71
CA ALA A 8 -2.09 5.99 -1.78
C ALA A 8 -1.26 7.29 -1.92
N ASP A 9 -0.28 7.28 -2.81
CA ASP A 9 0.66 8.38 -3.03
C ASP A 9 1.07 8.41 -4.50
N ASP A 10 1.08 9.57 -5.17
CA ASP A 10 1.42 9.70 -6.60
C ASP A 10 2.93 9.76 -6.87
N SER A 11 3.75 9.90 -5.83
CA SER A 11 5.21 9.87 -5.92
C SER A 11 5.75 8.44 -5.92
N VAL A 12 6.30 8.04 -7.06
CA VAL A 12 7.01 6.76 -7.21
C VAL A 12 8.16 6.63 -6.20
N THR A 13 8.80 7.74 -5.82
CA THR A 13 9.87 7.74 -4.83
C THR A 13 9.35 7.33 -3.45
N ILE A 14 8.20 7.88 -3.02
CA ILE A 14 7.60 7.52 -1.72
C ILE A 14 7.14 6.08 -1.73
N GLN A 15 6.45 5.64 -2.79
CA GLN A 15 6.05 4.24 -2.94
C GLN A 15 7.24 3.28 -2.78
N ARG A 16 8.36 3.57 -3.44
CA ARG A 16 9.56 2.75 -3.37
C ARG A 16 10.20 2.73 -1.99
N VAL A 17 10.24 3.87 -1.31
CA VAL A 17 10.79 3.96 0.05
C VAL A 17 9.94 3.13 1.01
N ILE A 18 8.61 3.20 0.92
CA ILE A 18 7.72 2.43 1.78
C ILE A 18 7.81 0.93 1.49
N GLU A 19 7.80 0.53 0.21
CA GLU A 19 8.02 -0.88 -0.18
C GLU A 19 9.32 -1.44 0.40
N LEU A 20 10.42 -0.69 0.31
CA LEU A 20 11.73 -1.11 0.85
C LEU A 20 11.74 -1.13 2.38
N THR A 21 11.05 -0.19 3.02
CA THR A 21 10.98 -0.10 4.49
C THR A 21 10.31 -1.34 5.09
N PHE A 22 9.30 -1.88 4.41
CA PHE A 22 8.53 -3.03 4.88
C PHE A 22 8.90 -4.35 4.18
N ALA A 23 9.94 -4.39 3.35
CA ALA A 23 10.33 -5.58 2.59
C ALA A 23 10.72 -6.77 3.47
N ASP A 24 11.28 -6.51 4.64
CA ASP A 24 11.72 -7.51 5.62
C ASP A 24 10.72 -7.73 6.77
N GLU A 25 9.58 -7.03 6.73
CA GLU A 25 8.51 -7.12 7.73
C GLU A 25 7.39 -8.05 7.25
N ASP A 26 6.57 -8.59 8.16
CA ASP A 26 5.36 -9.38 7.82
C ASP A 26 4.21 -8.44 7.39
N ILE A 27 4.49 -7.52 6.46
CA ILE A 27 3.56 -6.50 5.96
C ILE A 27 3.53 -6.54 4.43
N SER A 28 2.33 -6.68 3.87
CA SER A 28 2.10 -6.58 2.42
C SER A 28 1.70 -5.17 2.05
N VAL A 29 2.58 -4.47 1.34
CA VAL A 29 2.33 -3.11 0.85
C VAL A 29 1.63 -3.17 -0.51
N ILE A 30 0.53 -2.44 -0.64
CA ILE A 30 -0.21 -2.23 -1.88
C ILE A 30 -0.09 -0.74 -2.21
N ALA A 31 0.80 -0.38 -3.13
CA ALA A 31 0.97 1.01 -3.55
C ALA A 31 0.05 1.37 -4.73
N VAL A 32 -0.62 2.51 -4.65
CA VAL A 32 -1.45 3.08 -5.73
C VAL A 32 -1.14 4.55 -5.92
N GLY A 33 -1.06 4.97 -7.18
CA GLY A 33 -0.71 6.35 -7.55
C GLY A 33 -1.87 7.34 -7.59
N ASP A 34 -3.09 6.91 -7.29
CA ASP A 34 -4.27 7.79 -7.34
C ASP A 34 -5.37 7.35 -6.36
N GLY A 35 -6.12 8.33 -5.87
CA GLY A 35 -7.16 8.11 -4.88
C GLY A 35 -8.35 7.29 -5.38
N ARG A 36 -8.62 7.25 -6.69
CA ARG A 36 -9.71 6.44 -7.24
C ARG A 36 -9.36 4.95 -7.15
N LYS A 37 -8.16 4.59 -7.59
CA LYS A 37 -7.62 3.24 -7.42
C LYS A 37 -7.51 2.88 -5.94
N ALA A 38 -7.15 3.82 -5.06
CA ALA A 38 -7.15 3.56 -3.63
C ALA A 38 -8.53 3.11 -3.13
N ILE A 39 -9.60 3.82 -3.48
CA ILE A 39 -10.96 3.43 -3.10
C ILE A 39 -11.34 2.04 -3.64
N GLU A 40 -11.03 1.75 -4.90
CA GLU A 40 -11.28 0.44 -5.52
C GLU A 40 -10.50 -0.69 -4.82
N ARG A 41 -9.24 -0.41 -4.45
CA ARG A 41 -8.32 -1.36 -3.81
C ARG A 41 -8.69 -1.60 -2.33
N VAL A 42 -9.12 -0.57 -1.60
CA VAL A 42 -9.65 -0.71 -0.24
C VAL A 42 -10.78 -1.73 -0.19
N GLN A 43 -11.72 -1.65 -1.14
CA GLN A 43 -12.89 -2.54 -1.16
C GLN A 43 -12.54 -3.97 -1.56
N SER A 44 -11.62 -4.14 -2.51
CA SER A 44 -11.25 -5.45 -3.06
C SER A 44 -10.24 -6.21 -2.20
N ASP A 45 -9.17 -5.56 -1.73
CA ASP A 45 -8.10 -6.23 -0.98
C ASP A 45 -8.29 -6.22 0.53
N ARG A 46 -9.17 -5.33 1.03
CA ARG A 46 -9.45 -5.11 2.45
C ARG A 46 -8.17 -4.96 3.27
N PRO A 47 -7.40 -3.87 3.05
CA PRO A 47 -6.20 -3.62 3.82
C PRO A 47 -6.55 -3.39 5.30
N ASP A 48 -5.62 -3.70 6.19
CA ASP A 48 -5.75 -3.44 7.62
C ASP A 48 -5.49 -1.96 7.94
N ILE A 49 -4.64 -1.31 7.13
CA ILE A 49 -4.23 0.09 7.28
C ILE A 49 -4.22 0.76 5.89
N VAL A 50 -4.68 2.01 5.84
CA VAL A 50 -4.64 2.90 4.65
C VAL A 50 -3.91 4.18 5.04
#